data_AF-A0A9X1PT43-F1
#
_entry.id   AF-A0A9X1PT43-F1
#
_cell.length_a   1.000
_cell.length_b   1.000
_cell.length_c   1.000
_cell.angle_alpha   90.00
_cell.angle_beta   90.00
_cell.angle_gamma   90.00
#
_symmetry.space_group_name_H-M   'P 1'
#
loop_
_entity.id
_entity.type
_entity.pdbx_description
1 polymer ?
#
loop_
_entity_poly.entity_id
_entity_poly.type
_entity_poly.pdbx_seq_one_letter_code
_entity_poly.pdbx_strand_id
1 'polypeptide(L)' 'MKIKILAEKDLPPPNSVLKFRIKNTTNWRVGFTDSDTGDFVQEVGGITYSYSWNQIDEYYLTAPVLP' A
#
# COMPACT_ATOMS: atom_id res chain seq x y z
N MET A 1 0.34 -6.80 10.99
CA MET A 1 1.59 -6.21 11.51
C MET A 1 1.87 -4.91 10.75
N LYS A 2 2.44 -3.90 11.41
CA LYS A 2 2.82 -2.61 10.79
C LYS A 2 4.19 -2.75 10.12
N ILE A 3 4.33 -2.27 8.89
CA ILE A 3 5.59 -2.33 8.15
C ILE A 3 5.92 -0.92 7.63
N LYS A 4 7.15 -0.47 7.87
CA LYS A 4 7.69 0.79 7.34
C LYS A 4 8.50 0.47 6.08
N ILE A 5 8.27 1.23 5.01
CA ILE A 5 8.95 1.01 3.73
C ILE A 5 10.25 1.82 3.73
N LEU A 6 11.38 1.12 3.83
CA LEU A 6 12.71 1.73 3.75
C LEU A 6 13.41 1.38 2.44
N ALA A 7 13.11 0.21 1.89
CA ALA A 7 13.60 -0.29 0.62
C ALA A 7 12.52 -1.11 -0.10
N GLU A 8 12.76 -1.42 -1.36
CA GLU A 8 11.87 -2.20 -2.22
C GLU A 8 11.55 -3.61 -1.67
N LYS A 9 12.48 -4.22 -0.93
CA LYS A 9 12.23 -5.50 -0.24
C LYS A 9 11.17 -5.45 0.85
N ASP A 10 10.84 -4.25 1.33
CA ASP A 10 9.83 -4.04 2.36
C ASP A 10 8.43 -3.87 1.75
N LEU A 11 8.30 -4.03 0.42
CA LEU A 11 7.01 -3.97 -0.25
C LEU A 11 6.13 -5.17 0.11
N PRO A 12 4.82 -4.96 0.22
CA PRO A 12 3.87 -6.05 0.34
C PRO A 12 3.88 -6.92 -0.93
N PRO A 13 3.43 -8.18 -0.81
CA PRO A 13 3.19 -9.03 -1.98
C PRO A 13 2.22 -8.36 -2.97
N PRO A 14 2.37 -8.59 -4.29
CA PRO A 14 1.41 -8.17 -5.32
C PRO A 14 -0.06 -8.49 -4.96
N ASN A 15 -1.00 -7.63 -5.34
CA ASN A 15 -2.45 -7.79 -5.07
C ASN A 15 -2.82 -7.88 -3.57
N SER A 16 -1.94 -7.48 -2.66
CA SER A 16 -2.24 -7.46 -1.23
C SER A 16 -3.25 -6.36 -0.90
N VAL A 17 -4.35 -6.72 -0.26
CA VAL A 17 -5.26 -5.75 0.36
C VAL A 17 -4.63 -5.25 1.65
N LEU A 18 -4.55 -3.94 1.80
CA LEU A 18 -3.80 -3.30 2.88
C LEU A 18 -4.39 -1.93 3.26
N LYS A 19 -3.90 -1.42 4.39
CA LYS A 19 -4.01 0.00 4.76
C LYS A 19 -2.64 0.64 4.66
N PHE A 20 -2.51 1.78 4.00
CA PHE A 20 -1.24 2.49 3.84
C PHE A 20 -1.31 3.95 4.22
N ARG A 21 -0.16 4.54 4.49
CA ARG A 21 0.02 5.96 4.80
C ARG A 21 1.06 6.57 3.88
N ILE A 22 0.71 7.69 3.28
CA ILE A 22 1.61 8.48 2.43
C ILE A 22 2.53 9.30 3.32
N LYS A 23 3.79 9.48 2.92
CA LYS A 23 4.76 10.36 3.60
C LYS A 23 4.16 11.74 3.83
N ASN A 24 4.47 12.33 4.99
CA ASN A 24 3.98 13.64 5.42
C ASN A 24 2.45 13.75 5.58
N THR A 25 1.74 12.64 5.69
CA THR A 25 0.30 12.63 6.00
C THR A 25 0.04 11.85 7.28
N THR A 26 -1.07 12.17 7.96
CA THR A 26 -1.53 11.44 9.15
C THR A 26 -2.63 10.43 8.83
N ASN A 27 -3.26 10.56 7.65
CA ASN A 27 -4.42 9.76 7.26
C ASN A 27 -4.01 8.40 6.70
N TRP A 28 -4.67 7.36 7.20
CA TRP A 28 -4.60 6.02 6.64
C TRP A 28 -5.59 5.86 5.51
N ARG A 29 -5.16 5.18 4.45
CA ARG A 29 -5.93 4.88 3.26
C ARG A 29 -6.08 3.37 3.16
N VAL A 30 -7.25 2.91 2.75
CA VAL A 30 -7.49 1.50 2.42
C VAL A 30 -7.28 1.34 0.93
N GLY A 31 -6.59 0.27 0.54
CA GLY A 31 -6.30 0.01 -0.86
C GLY A 31 -5.67 -1.35 -1.06
N PHE A 32 -5.00 -1.50 -2.19
CA PHE A 32 -4.28 -2.71 -2.55
C PHE A 32 -2.98 -2.36 -3.28
N THR A 33 -2.08 -3.32 -3.44
CA THR A 33 -0.92 -3.15 -4.31
C THR A 33 -1.17 -3.68 -5.71
N ASP A 34 -0.81 -2.87 -6.69
CA ASP A 34 -0.82 -3.25 -8.09
C ASP A 34 0.22 -4.35 -8.36
N SER A 35 -0.15 -5.36 -9.16
CA SER A 35 0.74 -6.49 -9.44
C SER A 35 1.81 -6.21 -10.50
N ASP A 36 1.59 -5.21 -11.34
CA ASP A 36 2.46 -4.92 -12.47
C ASP A 36 3.49 -3.85 -12.09
N THR A 37 3.08 -2.86 -11.31
CA THR A 37 3.93 -1.73 -10.91
C THR A 37 4.45 -1.82 -9.47
N GLY A 38 3.77 -2.57 -8.60
CA GLY A 38 4.02 -2.56 -7.15
C GLY A 38 3.55 -1.27 -6.46
N ASP A 39 2.79 -0.42 -7.16
CA ASP A 39 2.23 0.80 -6.60
C ASP A 39 1.11 0.52 -5.59
N PHE A 40 0.88 1.49 -4.71
CA PHE A 40 -0.23 1.48 -3.77
C PHE A 40 -1.43 2.17 -4.40
N VAL A 41 -2.50 1.41 -4.61
CA VAL A 41 -3.71 1.85 -5.30
C VAL A 41 -4.84 2.08 -4.30
N GLN A 42 -5.53 3.20 -4.43
CA GLN A 42 -6.73 3.53 -3.67
C GLN A 42 -7.86 3.91 -4.62
N GLU A 43 -9.05 3.35 -4.40
CA GLU A 43 -10.27 3.73 -5.12
C GLU A 43 -11.22 4.50 -4.19
N VAL A 44 -11.62 5.71 -4.60
CA VAL A 44 -12.56 6.55 -3.86
C VAL A 44 -13.59 7.13 -4.83
N GLY A 45 -14.87 6.76 -4.65
CA GLY A 45 -15.96 7.32 -5.45
C GLY A 45 -15.81 7.10 -6.96
N GLY A 46 -15.21 5.98 -7.37
CA GLY A 46 -14.96 5.67 -8.78
C GLY A 46 -13.71 6.34 -9.38
N ILE A 47 -12.90 7.03 -8.56
CA ILE A 47 -11.61 7.59 -8.96
C ILE A 47 -10.49 6.70 -8.39
N THR A 48 -9.59 6.27 -9.26
CA THR A 48 -8.41 5.49 -8.91
C THR A 48 -7.20 6.40 -8.73
N TYR A 49 -6.55 6.29 -7.57
CA TYR A 49 -5.30 6.96 -7.26
C TYR A 49 -4.18 5.93 -7.14
N SER A 50 -3.08 6.13 -7.87
CA SER A 50 -1.86 5.32 -7.74
C SER A 50 -0.77 6.12 -7.03
N TYR A 51 -0.08 5.47 -6.11
CA TYR A 51 1.03 6.05 -5.34
C TYR A 51 2.25 5.13 -5.45
N SER A 52 3.34 5.67 -5.98
CA SER A 52 4.60 4.93 -6.03
C SER A 52 5.12 4.65 -4.63
N TRP A 53 5.78 3.51 -4.46
CA TRP A 53 6.23 3.05 -3.14
C TRP A 53 7.10 4.06 -2.39
N ASN A 54 7.90 4.86 -3.12
CA ASN A 54 8.75 5.89 -2.53
C ASN A 54 7.97 7.06 -1.93
N GLN A 55 6.67 7.17 -2.19
CA GLN A 55 5.74 8.12 -1.58
C GLN A 55 5.07 7.55 -0.32
N ILE A 56 5.15 6.23 -0.09
CA ILE A 56 4.53 5.56 1.04
C ILE A 56 5.51 5.49 2.21
N ASP A 57 5.01 5.73 3.41
CA ASP A 57 5.78 5.65 4.64
C ASP A 57 5.61 4.28 5.30
N GLU A 58 4.36 3.85 5.46
CA GLU A 58 4.02 2.64 6.21
C GLU A 58 2.70 2.01 5.76
N TYR A 59 2.57 0.69 5.97
CA TYR A 59 1.35 -0.06 5.68
C TYR A 59 1.06 -1.17 6.70
N TYR A 60 -0.17 -1.69 6.64
CA TYR A 60 -0.64 -2.90 7.30
C TYR A 60 -1.32 -3.80 6.28
N LEU A 61 -0.95 -5.08 6.20
CA LEU A 61 -1.75 -6.08 5.50
C LEU A 61 -3.09 -6.27 6.24
N THR A 62 -4.19 -6.23 5.51
CA THR A 62 -5.54 -6.42 6.07
C THR A 62 -6.08 -7.82 5.85
N ALA A 63 -5.53 -8.58 4.90
CA ALA A 63 -5.78 -10.00 4.74
C ALA A 63 -4.56 -10.82 5.21
N PRO A 64 -4.76 -12.01 5.81
CA PRO A 64 -3.68 -12.97 5.94
C PRO A 64 -3.24 -13.37 4.52
N VAL A 65 -1.93 -13.30 4.26
CA VAL A 65 -1.34 -13.91 3.06
C VAL A 65 -1.68 -15.40 3.17
N LEU A 66 -2.62 -15.88 2.36
CA LEU A 66 -2.90 -17.32 2.34
C LEU A 66 -1.62 -18.02 1.81
N PRO A 67 -1.14 -19.06 2.52
CA PRO A 67 0.11 -19.74 2.21
C PRO A 67 0.09 -20.45 0.86
#